data_AF-A0A5K1AE44-F1
#
_entry.id   AF-A0A5K1AE44-F1
#
_cell.length_a   1.000
_cell.length_b   1.000
_cell.length_c   1.000
_cell.angle_alpha   90.00
_cell.angle_beta   90.00
_cell.angle_gamma   90.00
#
_symmetry.space_group_name_H-M   'P 1'
#
loop_
_entity.id
_entity.type
_entity.pdbx_description
1 polymer ?
#
loop_
_entity_poly.entity_id
_entity_poly.type
_entity_poly.pdbx_seq_one_letter_code
_entity_poly.pdbx_strand_id
1 'polypeptide(L)'
;VFVALLRTCQSEYKALVKQALDVLMPALPRRLPPEDVRIPIWIRYTKKIMVEEGHSVPHLIHIFQLIVRHPDIFYRCRAQFVPQMVNSLSRLGLPYSTSPENRRLAIDLAGLVVAWEQRRQSEMKATPDIDSHSRTSEAFNANALDNDTKLLPDSSSFADDLSKRVKVEAGLPSLSMMSPSGSSIPNIETPASASQHDLSYKPNAAMEEMIINFLIR
;
A
#
# COMPACT_ATOMS: atom_id res chain seq x y z
N VAL A 1 4.48 11.78 -18.46
CA VAL A 1 3.03 11.51 -18.70
C VAL A 1 2.20 11.59 -17.43
N PHE A 2 2.40 10.71 -16.43
CA PHE A 2 1.61 10.72 -15.18
C PHE A 2 1.52 12.10 -14.48
N VAL A 3 2.67 12.75 -14.26
CA VAL A 3 2.74 14.09 -13.64
C VAL A 3 1.95 15.14 -14.42
N ALA A 4 1.97 15.08 -15.76
CA ALA A 4 1.22 16.02 -16.59
C ALA A 4 -0.29 15.82 -16.39
N LEU A 5 -0.76 14.58 -16.39
CA LEU A 5 -2.17 14.25 -16.13
C LEU A 5 -2.64 14.71 -14.73
N LEU A 6 -1.77 14.64 -13.73
CA LEU A 6 -2.07 15.16 -12.39
C LEU A 6 -2.18 16.69 -12.33
N ARG A 7 -1.49 17.41 -13.22
CA ARG A 7 -1.56 18.88 -13.29
C ARG A 7 -2.67 19.37 -14.23
N THR A 8 -3.21 18.51 -15.09
CA THR A 8 -4.32 18.87 -15.98
C THR A 8 -5.66 18.75 -15.26
N CYS A 9 -6.06 19.78 -14.51
CA CYS A 9 -7.34 19.84 -13.80
C CYS A 9 -8.46 20.62 -14.54
N GLN A 10 -8.23 21.00 -15.81
CA GLN A 10 -9.19 21.76 -16.61
C GLN A 10 -10.44 20.93 -16.93
N SER A 11 -11.60 21.58 -16.92
CA SER A 11 -12.91 20.93 -17.05
C SER A 11 -13.11 20.23 -18.40
N GLU A 12 -12.54 20.81 -19.45
CA GLU A 12 -12.57 20.39 -20.85
C GLU A 12 -11.91 19.02 -21.03
N TYR A 13 -10.85 18.75 -20.26
CA TYR A 13 -10.08 17.51 -20.36
C TYR A 13 -10.43 16.50 -19.26
N LYS A 14 -11.31 16.86 -18.31
CA LYS A 14 -11.58 16.07 -17.10
C LYS A 14 -11.94 14.61 -17.39
N ALA A 15 -12.82 14.36 -18.36
CA ALA A 15 -13.25 13.01 -18.70
C ALA A 15 -12.11 12.13 -19.25
N LEU A 16 -11.31 12.69 -20.17
CA LEU A 16 -10.19 12.00 -20.81
C LEU A 16 -9.04 11.78 -19.82
N VAL A 17 -8.70 12.79 -19.02
CA VAL A 17 -7.65 12.70 -18.00
C VAL A 17 -8.03 11.66 -16.96
N LYS A 18 -9.29 11.64 -16.51
CA LYS A 18 -9.81 10.62 -15.61
C LYS A 18 -9.63 9.23 -16.19
N GLN A 19 -10.05 8.99 -17.43
CA GLN A 19 -9.92 7.68 -18.07
C GLN A 19 -8.44 7.26 -18.22
N ALA A 20 -7.56 8.19 -18.60
CA ALA A 20 -6.13 7.92 -18.71
C ALA A 20 -5.52 7.54 -17.34
N LEU A 21 -5.87 8.28 -16.27
CA LEU A 21 -5.43 7.96 -14.92
C LEU A 21 -5.97 6.60 -14.46
N ASP A 22 -7.24 6.28 -14.73
CA ASP A 22 -7.85 5.00 -14.35
C ASP A 22 -7.15 3.79 -15.00
N VAL A 23 -6.66 3.94 -16.24
CA VAL A 23 -5.86 2.90 -16.92
C VAL A 23 -4.44 2.84 -16.37
N LEU A 24 -3.84 3.99 -16.05
CA LEU A 24 -2.47 4.06 -15.56
C LEU A 24 -2.33 3.57 -14.12
N MET A 25 -3.29 3.87 -13.24
CA MET A 25 -3.26 3.53 -11.80
C MET A 25 -2.91 2.06 -11.53
N PRO A 26 -3.60 1.06 -12.09
CA PRO A 26 -3.25 -0.34 -11.86
C PRO A 26 -1.93 -0.77 -12.51
N ALA A 27 -1.45 -0.03 -13.53
CA ALA A 27 -0.19 -0.31 -14.21
C ALA A 27 1.04 0.26 -13.47
N LEU A 28 0.88 1.36 -12.72
CA LEU A 28 2.00 2.04 -12.04
C LEU A 28 2.74 1.14 -11.04
N PRO A 29 2.08 0.42 -10.11
CA PRO A 29 2.77 -0.46 -9.17
C PRO A 29 3.55 -1.59 -9.84
N ARG A 30 3.10 -2.05 -11.03
CA ARG A 30 3.73 -3.15 -11.77
C ARG A 30 4.94 -2.68 -12.58
N ARG A 31 4.85 -1.49 -13.20
CA ARG A 31 5.89 -0.96 -14.10
C ARG A 31 6.94 -0.11 -13.40
N LEU A 32 6.62 0.39 -12.22
CA LEU A 32 7.55 1.11 -11.35
C LEU A 32 7.51 0.43 -9.98
N PRO A 33 8.12 -0.77 -9.86
CA PRO A 33 8.28 -1.41 -8.57
C PRO A 33 9.03 -0.48 -7.60
N PRO A 34 8.88 -0.67 -6.29
CA PRO A 34 9.70 0.03 -5.32
C PRO A 34 11.16 -0.44 -5.44
N GLU A 35 11.94 0.21 -6.29
CA GLU A 35 13.39 0.04 -6.42
C GLU A 35 14.05 0.73 -5.23
N ASP A 36 14.48 -0.03 -4.20
CA ASP A 36 15.17 0.38 -2.96
C ASP A 36 14.55 1.51 -2.11
N VAL A 37 13.64 2.30 -2.67
CA VAL A 37 13.03 3.47 -2.07
C VAL A 37 11.65 3.10 -1.56
N ARG A 38 11.50 3.19 -0.24
CA ARG A 38 10.28 2.84 0.54
C ARG A 38 8.98 3.44 -0.01
N ILE A 39 9.06 4.58 -0.71
CA ILE A 39 7.90 5.25 -1.32
C ILE A 39 8.06 5.25 -2.85
N PRO A 40 7.11 4.65 -3.60
CA PRO A 40 7.13 4.64 -5.05
C PRO A 40 7.25 6.04 -5.63
N ILE A 41 8.00 6.17 -6.73
CA ILE A 41 8.26 7.48 -7.36
C ILE A 41 6.98 8.23 -7.73
N TRP A 42 5.94 7.51 -8.17
CA TRP A 42 4.65 8.09 -8.53
C TRP A 42 3.88 8.61 -7.30
N ILE A 43 3.99 7.96 -6.13
CA ILE A 43 3.45 8.47 -4.86
C ILE A 43 4.15 9.77 -4.50
N ARG A 44 5.48 9.82 -4.61
CA ARG A 44 6.27 11.03 -4.32
C ARG A 44 5.83 12.21 -5.18
N TYR A 45 5.65 12.00 -6.47
CA TYR A 45 5.16 13.04 -7.36
C TYR A 45 3.72 13.46 -7.03
N THR A 46 2.84 12.51 -6.72
CA THR A 46 1.46 12.84 -6.31
C THR A 46 1.44 13.72 -5.06
N LYS A 47 2.19 13.33 -4.03
CA LYS A 47 2.36 14.13 -2.80
C LYS A 47 2.96 15.51 -3.10
N LYS A 48 4.01 15.56 -3.94
CA LYS A 48 4.67 16.81 -4.31
C LYS A 48 3.70 17.79 -4.96
N ILE A 49 2.93 17.37 -5.96
CA ILE A 49 1.94 18.22 -6.63
C ILE A 49 0.84 18.64 -5.67
N MET A 50 0.36 17.74 -4.81
CA MET A 50 -0.66 18.06 -3.81
C MET A 50 -0.20 19.16 -2.83
N VAL A 51 1.10 19.22 -2.49
CA VAL A 51 1.68 20.26 -1.64
C VAL A 51 1.95 21.55 -2.43
N GLU A 52 2.56 21.45 -3.61
CA GLU A 52 2.87 22.60 -4.48
C GLU A 52 1.61 23.36 -4.90
N GLU A 53 0.59 22.62 -5.35
CA GLU A 53 -0.67 23.16 -5.85
C GLU A 53 -1.76 23.21 -4.76
N GLY A 54 -1.38 23.06 -3.48
CA GLY A 54 -2.32 22.92 -2.36
C GLY A 54 -3.21 24.15 -2.11
N HIS A 55 -2.83 25.31 -2.66
CA HIS A 55 -3.66 26.51 -2.62
C HIS A 55 -4.76 26.52 -3.69
N SER A 56 -4.62 25.71 -4.74
CA SER A 56 -5.55 25.63 -5.86
C SER A 56 -6.63 24.58 -5.60
N VAL A 57 -7.85 25.03 -5.31
CA VAL A 57 -9.02 24.14 -5.09
C VAL A 57 -9.26 23.18 -6.26
N PRO A 58 -9.19 23.60 -7.55
CA PRO A 58 -9.31 22.68 -8.68
C PRO A 58 -8.28 21.54 -8.70
N HIS A 59 -7.02 21.83 -8.36
CA HIS A 59 -5.97 20.80 -8.29
C HIS A 59 -6.21 19.83 -7.13
N LEU A 60 -6.64 20.33 -5.97
CA LEU A 60 -7.00 19.48 -4.84
C LEU A 60 -8.17 18.56 -5.17
N ILE A 61 -9.23 19.09 -5.78
CA ILE A 61 -10.38 18.30 -6.22
C ILE A 61 -9.92 17.18 -7.16
N HIS A 62 -9.08 17.50 -8.14
CA HIS A 62 -8.57 16.55 -9.12
C HIS A 62 -7.75 15.42 -8.48
N ILE A 63 -6.83 15.76 -7.57
CA ILE A 63 -6.00 14.78 -6.87
C ILE A 63 -6.83 13.94 -5.89
N PHE A 64 -7.73 14.56 -5.13
CA PHE A 64 -8.57 13.82 -4.18
C PHE A 64 -9.57 12.90 -4.88
N GLN A 65 -10.11 13.28 -6.04
CA GLN A 65 -10.89 12.37 -6.88
C GLN A 65 -10.07 11.14 -7.29
N LEU A 66 -8.81 11.32 -7.68
CA LEU A 66 -7.94 10.19 -8.00
C LEU A 66 -7.75 9.25 -6.79
N ILE A 67 -7.49 9.81 -5.61
CA ILE A 67 -7.27 9.03 -4.38
C ILE A 67 -8.53 8.27 -3.97
N VAL A 68 -9.69 8.92 -3.97
CA VAL A 68 -10.99 8.30 -3.62
C VAL A 68 -11.38 7.20 -4.62
N ARG A 69 -11.00 7.34 -5.90
CA ARG A 69 -11.27 6.32 -6.92
C ARG A 69 -10.39 5.07 -6.80
N HIS A 70 -9.18 5.22 -6.29
CA HIS A 70 -8.19 4.13 -6.22
C HIS A 70 -7.66 3.92 -4.79
N PRO A 71 -8.55 3.77 -3.78
CA PRO A 71 -8.19 3.86 -2.36
C PRO A 71 -7.20 2.79 -1.92
N ASP A 72 -7.29 1.58 -2.50
CA ASP A 72 -6.40 0.46 -2.18
C ASP A 72 -4.95 0.72 -2.59
N ILE A 73 -4.74 1.40 -3.73
CA ILE A 73 -3.40 1.68 -4.24
C ILE A 73 -2.69 2.72 -3.34
N PHE A 74 -3.44 3.69 -2.82
CA PHE A 74 -2.92 4.72 -1.93
C PHE A 74 -2.83 4.27 -0.46
N TYR A 75 -3.55 3.22 -0.04
CA TYR A 75 -3.62 2.76 1.35
C TYR A 75 -2.24 2.55 2.00
N ARG A 76 -1.32 1.90 1.27
CA ARG A 76 0.04 1.60 1.77
C ARG A 76 0.88 2.84 2.09
N CYS A 77 0.55 3.99 1.50
CA CYS A 77 1.23 5.27 1.72
C CYS A 77 0.28 6.34 2.27
N ARG A 78 -0.83 5.95 2.93
CA ARG A 78 -1.88 6.87 3.39
C ARG A 78 -1.37 8.00 4.29
N ALA A 79 -0.35 7.73 5.10
CA ALA A 79 0.30 8.71 5.98
C ALA A 79 0.78 9.96 5.22
N GLN A 80 1.10 9.80 3.93
CA GLN A 80 1.57 10.87 3.06
C GLN A 80 0.45 11.83 2.63
N PHE A 81 -0.81 11.41 2.71
CA PHE A 81 -1.97 12.12 2.16
C PHE A 81 -2.96 12.58 3.21
N VAL A 82 -3.20 11.78 4.25
CA VAL A 82 -4.22 12.04 5.28
C VAL A 82 -4.13 13.46 5.88
N PRO A 83 -2.95 14.00 6.27
CA PRO A 83 -2.89 15.35 6.82
C PRO A 83 -3.47 16.41 5.88
N GLN A 84 -3.16 16.32 4.58
CA GLN A 84 -3.66 17.27 3.59
C GLN A 84 -5.13 17.04 3.24
N MET A 85 -5.58 15.79 3.23
CA MET A 85 -6.99 15.45 3.04
C MET A 85 -7.85 16.09 4.13
N VAL A 86 -7.49 15.89 5.40
CA VAL A 86 -8.24 16.43 6.55
C VAL A 86 -8.21 17.96 6.56
N ASN A 87 -7.04 18.57 6.33
CA ASN A 87 -6.90 20.04 6.24
C ASN A 87 -7.67 20.69 5.08
N SER A 88 -8.15 19.88 4.12
CA SER A 88 -8.90 20.36 2.96
C SER A 88 -10.41 20.18 3.09
N LEU A 89 -10.91 19.36 4.02
CA LEU A 89 -12.33 19.06 4.18
C LEU A 89 -13.18 20.32 4.34
N SER A 90 -12.85 21.14 5.34
CA SER A 90 -13.57 22.38 5.62
C SER A 90 -13.58 23.34 4.44
N ARG A 91 -12.44 23.45 3.73
CA ARG A 91 -12.29 24.33 2.58
C ARG A 91 -13.07 23.84 1.36
N LEU A 92 -13.18 22.52 1.20
CA LEU A 92 -13.85 21.90 0.06
C LEU A 92 -15.37 21.81 0.25
N GLY A 93 -15.86 21.49 1.45
CA GLY A 93 -17.26 21.10 1.66
C GLY A 93 -18.14 22.12 2.39
N LEU A 94 -17.57 23.03 3.19
CA LEU A 94 -18.37 23.93 4.04
C LEU A 94 -18.79 25.27 3.39
N PRO A 95 -18.05 25.88 2.45
CA PRO A 95 -18.50 27.14 1.85
C PRO A 95 -19.88 27.00 1.19
N TYR A 96 -20.78 27.96 1.42
CA TYR A 96 -22.12 27.94 0.82
C TYR A 96 -22.11 27.95 -0.70
N SER A 97 -21.09 28.57 -1.30
CA SER A 97 -20.85 28.62 -2.75
C SER A 97 -20.29 27.33 -3.34
N THR A 98 -19.92 26.35 -2.50
CA THR A 98 -19.41 25.05 -2.97
C THR A 98 -20.51 24.28 -3.70
N SER A 99 -20.18 23.78 -4.89
CA SER A 99 -21.05 22.92 -5.70
C SER A 99 -21.36 21.58 -4.99
N PRO A 100 -22.52 20.95 -5.25
CA PRO A 100 -22.88 19.70 -4.60
C PRO A 100 -21.86 18.56 -4.86
N GLU A 101 -21.21 18.54 -6.02
CA GLU A 101 -20.17 17.57 -6.37
C GLU A 101 -18.94 17.72 -5.48
N ASN A 102 -18.54 18.96 -5.17
CA ASN A 102 -17.40 19.23 -4.30
C ASN A 102 -17.72 18.88 -2.83
N ARG A 103 -18.96 19.15 -2.38
CA ARG A 103 -19.42 18.69 -1.05
C ARG A 103 -19.41 17.17 -0.97
N ARG A 104 -19.92 16.50 -2.01
CA ARG A 104 -19.91 15.04 -2.10
C ARG A 104 -18.49 14.49 -2.03
N LEU A 105 -17.55 15.08 -2.77
CA LEU A 105 -16.15 14.69 -2.71
C LEU A 105 -15.57 14.86 -1.30
N ALA A 106 -15.87 15.97 -0.60
CA ALA A 106 -15.39 16.18 0.76
C ALA A 106 -15.94 15.13 1.74
N ILE A 107 -17.21 14.73 1.59
CA ILE A 107 -17.82 13.64 2.37
C ILE A 107 -17.15 12.30 2.04
N ASP A 108 -16.99 11.97 0.76
CA ASP A 108 -16.32 10.74 0.33
C ASP A 108 -14.87 10.70 0.85
N LEU A 109 -14.19 11.84 0.91
CA LEU A 109 -12.83 11.97 1.44
C LEU A 109 -12.77 11.73 2.95
N ALA A 110 -13.70 12.31 3.72
CA ALA A 110 -13.82 12.05 5.15
C ALA A 110 -14.12 10.56 5.42
N GLY A 111 -15.07 9.99 4.67
CA GLY A 111 -15.41 8.57 4.73
C GLY A 111 -14.22 7.67 4.39
N LEU A 112 -13.39 8.05 3.42
CA LEU A 112 -12.17 7.31 3.06
C LEU A 112 -11.16 7.29 4.21
N VAL A 113 -10.91 8.43 4.88
CA VAL A 113 -9.98 8.48 6.01
C VAL A 113 -10.46 7.56 7.14
N VAL A 114 -11.77 7.56 7.42
CA VAL A 114 -12.39 6.66 8.40
C VAL A 114 -12.26 5.19 7.97
N ALA A 115 -12.54 4.87 6.70
CA ALA A 115 -12.43 3.51 6.17
C ALA A 115 -11.00 2.96 6.26
N TRP A 116 -9.99 3.79 5.96
CA TRP A 116 -8.59 3.42 6.13
C TRP A 116 -8.22 3.18 7.60
N GLU A 117 -8.77 3.96 8.52
CA GLU A 117 -8.56 3.76 9.96
C GLU A 117 -9.20 2.45 10.45
N GLN A 118 -10.44 2.17 10.05
CA GLN A 118 -11.12 0.91 10.35
C GLN A 118 -10.36 -0.29 9.80
N ARG A 119 -9.87 -0.20 8.55
CA ARG A 119 -9.06 -1.26 7.94
C ARG A 119 -7.80 -1.54 8.75
N ARG A 120 -7.06 -0.52 9.18
CA ARG A 120 -5.89 -0.72 10.05
C ARG A 120 -6.24 -1.39 11.37
N GLN A 121 -7.34 -0.99 12.01
CA GLN A 121 -7.78 -1.62 13.25
C GLN A 121 -8.13 -3.09 13.05
N SER A 122 -8.73 -3.45 11.91
CA SER A 122 -9.03 -4.84 11.57
C SER A 122 -7.74 -5.65 11.34
N GLU A 123 -6.75 -5.08 10.66
CA GLU A 123 -5.44 -5.72 10.41
C GLU A 123 -4.64 -5.91 11.71
N MET A 124 -4.76 -4.98 12.67
CA MET A 124 -4.13 -5.11 14.01
C MET A 124 -4.79 -6.15 14.90
N LYS A 125 -6.11 -6.36 14.78
CA LYS A 125 -6.84 -7.38 15.56
C LYS A 125 -6.68 -8.79 14.98
N ALA A 126 -6.30 -8.89 13.71
CA ALA A 126 -6.18 -10.16 12.98
C ALA A 126 -4.79 -10.81 13.08
N THR A 127 -3.83 -10.24 13.81
CA THR A 127 -2.61 -10.96 14.22
C THR A 127 -2.97 -11.89 15.38
N PRO A 128 -2.98 -13.22 15.18
CA PRO A 128 -3.45 -14.15 16.19
C PRO A 128 -2.39 -14.33 17.28
N ASP A 129 -2.84 -14.32 18.53
CA ASP A 129 -2.19 -15.05 19.62
C ASP A 129 -2.00 -16.50 19.17
N ILE A 130 -0.74 -16.91 19.00
CA ILE A 130 -0.36 -18.32 19.09
C ILE A 130 0.00 -18.56 20.57
N ASP A 131 -0.73 -19.48 21.18
CA ASP A 131 -0.51 -20.14 22.47
C ASP A 131 -0.72 -19.35 23.78
N SER A 132 -1.83 -19.65 24.48
CA SER A 132 -1.85 -20.53 25.67
C SER A 132 -2.97 -20.17 26.67
N HIS A 133 -3.99 -21.02 26.78
CA HIS A 133 -4.51 -21.49 28.08
C HIS A 133 -5.38 -22.73 27.91
N SER A 134 -4.76 -23.88 28.16
CA SER A 134 -5.41 -25.11 28.60
C SER A 134 -6.30 -24.83 29.81
N ARG A 135 -7.57 -25.25 29.75
CA ARG A 135 -8.34 -25.72 30.93
C ARG A 135 -9.22 -26.89 30.52
N THR A 136 -8.64 -28.07 30.70
CA THR A 136 -9.27 -29.28 31.24
C THR A 136 -10.72 -29.15 31.70
N SER A 137 -11.61 -29.96 31.13
CA SER A 137 -12.79 -30.53 31.80
C SER A 137 -13.13 -31.86 31.12
N GLU A 138 -12.83 -32.93 31.81
CA GLU A 138 -13.21 -34.30 31.47
C GLU A 138 -14.73 -34.50 31.69
N ALA A 139 -15.36 -35.31 30.83
CA ALA A 139 -16.07 -36.55 31.21
C ALA A 139 -17.40 -36.80 30.44
N PHE A 140 -17.55 -38.09 30.09
CA PHE A 140 -18.75 -38.86 29.66
C PHE A 140 -19.16 -38.73 28.17
N ASN A 141 -19.38 -39.79 27.38
CA ASN A 141 -19.58 -41.20 27.68
C ASN A 141 -19.33 -42.08 26.42
N ALA A 142 -19.11 -43.37 26.65
CA ALA A 142 -18.73 -44.42 25.71
C ALA A 142 -19.88 -44.98 24.81
N ASN A 143 -19.50 -45.50 23.64
CA ASN A 143 -19.89 -46.80 23.03
C ASN A 143 -19.24 -46.86 21.63
N ALA A 144 -18.25 -47.71 21.32
CA ALA A 144 -18.19 -49.18 21.23
C ALA A 144 -18.48 -49.72 19.82
N LEU A 145 -17.50 -50.51 19.32
CA LEU A 145 -17.47 -51.40 18.13
C LEU A 145 -17.51 -50.72 16.75
N ASP A 146 -16.89 -51.23 15.69
CA ASP A 146 -15.89 -52.28 15.40
C ASP A 146 -15.67 -52.12 13.88
N ASN A 147 -14.42 -52.12 13.42
CA ASN A 147 -14.02 -52.89 12.24
C ASN A 147 -12.58 -52.60 11.85
N ASP A 148 -11.89 -53.72 11.80
CA ASP A 148 -10.49 -53.99 11.51
C ASP A 148 -10.13 -53.75 10.03
N THR A 149 -8.84 -53.90 9.74
CA THR A 149 -8.22 -54.29 8.43
C THR A 149 -7.35 -53.23 7.73
N LYS A 150 -6.09 -53.16 8.20
CA LYS A 150 -4.85 -53.52 7.48
C LYS A 150 -4.45 -52.87 6.13
N LEU A 151 -3.18 -52.41 6.14
CA LEU A 151 -2.10 -52.64 5.15
C LEU A 151 -1.97 -51.73 3.90
N LEU A 152 -0.90 -50.93 3.91
CA LEU A 152 0.02 -50.65 2.78
C LEU A 152 0.85 -51.93 2.45
N PRO A 153 1.72 -52.03 1.41
CA PRO A 153 2.20 -51.03 0.43
C PRO A 153 2.32 -51.54 -1.04
N ASP A 154 2.82 -50.65 -1.91
CA ASP A 154 3.99 -50.87 -2.80
C ASP A 154 3.80 -50.82 -4.34
N SER A 155 4.89 -50.39 -4.99
CA SER A 155 5.28 -50.59 -6.39
C SER A 155 4.66 -49.69 -7.47
N SER A 156 5.47 -48.75 -7.99
CA SER A 156 6.20 -49.02 -9.23
C SER A 156 7.22 -47.92 -9.55
N SER A 157 8.48 -48.33 -9.57
CA SER A 157 9.63 -47.71 -10.23
C SER A 157 9.38 -47.42 -11.71
N PHE A 158 9.87 -46.28 -12.21
CA PHE A 158 10.55 -46.23 -13.52
C PHE A 158 11.65 -45.17 -13.48
N ALA A 159 12.88 -45.65 -13.72
CA ALA A 159 14.03 -44.87 -14.10
C ALA A 159 13.95 -44.59 -15.62
N ASP A 160 14.47 -43.45 -16.07
CA ASP A 160 15.39 -43.44 -17.21
C ASP A 160 16.24 -42.16 -17.25
N ASP A 161 17.53 -42.42 -17.37
CA ASP A 161 18.66 -41.53 -17.63
C ASP A 161 18.74 -41.23 -19.13
N LEU A 162 19.23 -40.03 -19.52
CA LEU A 162 20.00 -39.84 -20.76
C LEU A 162 20.60 -38.41 -20.87
N SER A 163 21.84 -38.32 -20.44
CA SER A 163 22.96 -37.45 -20.86
C SER A 163 22.84 -36.67 -22.19
N LYS A 164 23.34 -35.40 -22.22
CA LYS A 164 24.48 -34.96 -23.09
C LYS A 164 24.95 -33.51 -22.87
N ARG A 165 26.22 -33.44 -22.47
CA ARG A 165 27.27 -32.39 -22.52
C ARG A 165 27.27 -31.47 -23.75
N VAL A 166 27.55 -30.16 -23.53
CA VAL A 166 28.49 -29.38 -24.37
C VAL A 166 29.35 -28.48 -23.48
N LYS A 167 30.66 -28.61 -23.67
CA LYS A 167 31.76 -27.84 -23.09
C LYS A 167 32.29 -26.94 -24.20
N VAL A 168 32.44 -25.64 -23.96
CA VAL A 168 33.35 -24.77 -24.73
C VAL A 168 34.11 -23.89 -23.76
N GLU A 169 35.43 -24.02 -23.82
CA GLU A 169 36.45 -23.25 -23.12
C GLU A 169 37.31 -22.57 -24.20
N ALA A 170 37.70 -21.31 -23.96
CA ALA A 170 38.88 -20.57 -24.45
C ALA A 170 38.53 -19.07 -24.40
N GLY A 171 39.29 -18.11 -23.88
CA GLY A 171 40.64 -18.09 -23.31
C GLY A 171 41.14 -16.63 -23.36
N LEU A 172 41.42 -16.06 -22.18
CA LEU A 172 42.36 -14.95 -21.87
C LEU A 172 42.05 -13.52 -22.41
N PRO A 173 42.76 -12.46 -21.91
CA PRO A 173 42.64 -11.88 -20.57
C PRO A 173 42.46 -10.33 -20.64
N SER A 174 41.92 -9.68 -19.60
CA SER A 174 42.09 -8.21 -19.48
C SER A 174 42.02 -7.69 -18.04
N LEU A 175 43.22 -7.34 -17.57
CA LEU A 175 43.58 -6.15 -16.77
C LEU A 175 42.90 -5.92 -15.42
N SER A 176 43.66 -6.32 -14.39
CA SER A 176 43.61 -5.80 -13.04
C SER A 176 43.86 -4.29 -13.01
N MET A 177 42.95 -3.52 -12.41
CA MET A 177 43.24 -2.17 -11.92
C MET A 177 43.01 -2.13 -10.41
N MET A 178 44.08 -1.77 -9.69
CA MET A 178 44.08 -1.47 -8.28
C MET A 178 43.44 -0.09 -8.06
N SER A 179 42.68 0.07 -6.99
CA SER A 179 42.42 1.38 -6.38
C SER A 179 42.25 1.23 -4.87
N PRO A 180 42.82 2.13 -4.06
CA PRO A 180 43.03 1.91 -2.63
C PRO A 180 41.80 2.26 -1.80
N SER A 181 41.59 1.43 -0.77
CA SER A 181 40.66 1.64 0.33
C SER A 181 41.26 2.55 1.40
N GLY A 182 40.47 3.47 1.95
CA GLY A 182 40.85 4.20 3.16
C GLY A 182 39.91 5.33 3.57
N SER A 183 38.81 5.02 4.26
CA SER A 183 38.49 5.60 5.58
C SER A 183 37.13 5.13 6.10
N SER A 184 37.22 4.32 7.15
CA SER A 184 36.48 4.35 8.41
C SER A 184 35.00 4.76 8.45
N ILE A 185 34.22 3.75 8.85
CA ILE A 185 32.87 3.75 9.44
C ILE A 185 32.79 4.72 10.65
N PRO A 186 31.61 5.28 10.95
CA PRO A 186 30.94 4.84 12.18
C PRO A 186 29.53 4.31 11.93
N ASN A 187 29.25 3.28 12.72
CA ASN A 187 28.13 2.37 12.67
C ASN A 187 26.86 3.02 13.25
N ILE A 188 25.73 2.32 13.06
CA ILE A 188 24.40 2.51 13.66
C ILE A 188 23.43 3.23 12.73
N GLU A 189 22.72 2.43 11.93
CA GLU A 189 21.27 2.29 12.09
C GLU A 189 20.80 1.00 11.43
N THR A 190 20.42 0.04 12.26
CA THR A 190 19.77 -1.21 11.88
C THR A 190 18.50 -0.93 11.06
N PRO A 191 18.40 -1.35 9.79
CA PRO A 191 17.21 -1.08 8.97
C PRO A 191 16.20 -2.21 9.17
N ALA A 192 15.62 -2.32 10.37
CA ALA A 192 14.64 -3.36 10.67
C ALA A 192 13.51 -2.83 11.57
N SER A 193 12.84 -1.74 11.17
CA SER A 193 11.54 -1.34 11.77
C SER A 193 10.74 -0.26 11.03
N ALA A 194 11.19 0.23 9.87
CA ALA A 194 10.43 1.26 9.15
C ALA A 194 9.19 0.73 8.41
N SER A 195 9.06 -0.60 8.26
CA SER A 195 7.93 -1.26 7.59
C SER A 195 6.62 -1.20 8.37
N GLN A 196 6.68 -1.02 9.70
CA GLN A 196 5.48 -0.91 10.53
C GLN A 196 4.90 0.52 10.58
N HIS A 197 5.72 1.56 10.41
CA HIS A 197 5.33 2.95 10.75
C HIS A 197 4.26 3.58 9.83
N ASP A 198 4.26 3.26 8.53
CA ASP A 198 3.25 3.79 7.59
C ASP A 198 1.93 2.99 7.64
N LEU A 199 2.00 1.69 7.95
CA LEU A 199 0.81 0.85 8.17
C LEU A 199 0.21 1.05 9.56
N SER A 200 1.01 1.44 10.55
CA SER A 200 0.58 1.83 11.88
C SER A 200 0.16 3.30 11.97
N TYR A 201 0.27 4.07 10.88
CA TYR A 201 -0.12 5.47 10.86
C TYR A 201 -1.57 5.63 11.36
N LYS A 202 -1.71 6.48 12.38
CA LYS A 202 -2.96 6.88 13.01
C LYS A 202 -3.18 8.38 12.80
N PRO A 203 -4.34 8.83 12.28
CA PRO A 203 -4.73 10.23 12.40
C PRO A 203 -4.70 10.64 13.88
N ASN A 204 -4.02 11.73 14.21
CA ASN A 204 -3.96 12.18 15.61
C ASN A 204 -5.33 12.70 16.08
N ALA A 205 -5.49 12.90 17.39
CA ALA A 205 -6.77 13.37 17.95
C ALA A 205 -7.27 14.68 17.32
N ALA A 206 -6.37 15.61 16.99
CA ALA A 206 -6.74 16.85 16.31
C ALA A 206 -7.32 16.59 14.90
N MET A 207 -6.78 15.63 14.15
CA MET A 207 -7.31 15.23 12.85
C MET A 207 -8.68 14.55 12.99
N GLU A 208 -8.86 13.70 14.00
CA GLU A 208 -10.15 13.08 14.30
C GLU A 208 -11.21 14.17 14.59
N GLU A 209 -10.87 15.14 15.44
CA GLU A 209 -11.74 16.29 15.74
C GLU A 209 -12.06 17.12 14.50
N MET A 210 -11.09 17.36 13.60
CA MET A 210 -11.36 18.08 12.36
C MET A 210 -12.35 17.35 11.46
N ILE A 211 -12.25 16.02 11.37
CA ILE A 211 -13.20 15.19 10.60
C ILE A 211 -14.58 15.23 11.25
N ILE A 212 -14.67 15.07 12.56
CA ILE A 212 -15.94 15.12 13.30
C ILE A 212 -16.60 16.48 13.12
N ASN A 213 -15.88 17.57 13.38
CA ASN A 213 -16.37 18.94 13.22
C ASN A 213 -16.83 19.27 11.80
N PHE A 214 -16.21 18.65 10.79
CA PHE A 214 -16.64 18.77 9.41
C PHE A 214 -17.96 18.03 9.16
N LEU A 215 -18.13 16.81 9.69
CA LEU A 215 -19.29 15.96 9.43
C LEU A 215 -20.57 16.39 10.18
N ILE A 216 -20.44 17.10 11.30
CA ILE A 216 -21.59 17.59 12.09
C ILE A 216 -22.18 18.91 11.59
N ARG A 217 -21.52 19.57 10.63
CA ARG A 217 -21.93 20.86 10.05
C ARG A 217 -22.64 20.65 8.72
#